data_AF-A0A1T4KJI9-F1
#
_entry.id   AF-A0A1T4KJI9-F1
#
_cell.length_a   1.000
_cell.length_b   1.000
_cell.length_c   1.000
_cell.angle_alpha   90.00
_cell.angle_beta   90.00
_cell.angle_gamma   90.00
#
_symmetry.space_group_name_H-M   'P 1'
#
loop_
_entity.id
_entity.type
_entity.pdbx_description
1 polymer ?
#
loop_
_entity_poly.entity_id
_entity_poly.type
_entity_poly.pdbx_seq_one_letter_code
_entity_poly.pdbx_strand_id
1 'polypeptide(L)'
;MRYLLFVLLFVSRITANAQQLPFSTVDDMARKLRQLEVLTPAGQEELVRFAQGLPLRLYQGLDKMQVPKQAVFVAEADFLDILPGQTHIPPAILDSLAAIRQYPWSGHDNEFAEARFLSGQFPSRHDLFNFLLHSADYYRFNYDSSDTLTNRLLSWFGPAMAPYLTDSTLELAVSDQTDTPEAQQERVAVYAPYLRWVDLFRQAGFLPETDSVINAYYHNGKNIYGSVSHTNALQELGRYITYLDKYPYLKQQQLLRLDTLQQSGLIDGTEKQQIITRYKPCTLLSSDDILSACKTAVPLYTATDILPYDLVPQHTYGQIPVAAIRVLYQRVTDKISRQLFPLTATDIRVQKATPDADGLYPYQEQLALSRSAKILSATLRLNGRLYRETIDEKEFESWIRPENFQFLNHYLEDRHDPRRFYFITPNRFTRYEPLQPDTVYLALLTRQQAGLLQSPYLFGRIEGCYNGSPGDYDYAVYPYQYFDTASRLTKVQIDSLVTLCRSQGIFLQQDTALLQASIREHNPVFYQDALSFSPACFSSAAALPGLLPRTQDALRQLRTRQVLLAVPETMENADACSVINEALGKQGVPFRLYQLANGEDSYGDQRYILLKPAAAAALKTFSPGIFAGADSGR
;
A
#
# COMPACT_ATOMS: atom_id res chain seq x y z
N MET A 1 46.36 16.83 -11.40
CA MET A 1 46.27 15.54 -12.13
C MET A 1 46.41 14.29 -11.26
N ARG A 2 47.29 14.24 -10.24
CA ARG A 2 47.44 13.04 -9.37
C ARG A 2 46.23 12.69 -8.51
N TYR A 3 45.38 13.66 -8.15
CA TYR A 3 44.13 13.41 -7.39
C TYR A 3 42.95 12.91 -8.24
N LEU A 4 42.93 13.22 -9.54
CA LEU A 4 41.86 12.76 -10.45
C LEU A 4 42.02 11.26 -10.80
N LEU A 5 43.27 10.80 -10.90
CA LEU A 5 43.58 9.39 -11.17
C LEU A 5 43.29 8.49 -9.95
N PHE A 6 43.44 9.01 -8.72
CA PHE A 6 43.14 8.24 -7.50
C PHE A 6 41.64 8.09 -7.26
N VAL A 7 40.84 9.11 -7.59
CA VAL A 7 39.36 9.03 -7.59
C VAL A 7 38.87 8.11 -8.70
N LEU A 8 39.46 8.14 -9.90
CA LEU A 8 39.13 7.20 -10.97
C LEU A 8 39.52 5.75 -10.64
N LEU A 9 40.64 5.51 -9.93
CA LEU A 9 41.06 4.18 -9.49
C LEU A 9 40.25 3.63 -8.29
N PHE A 10 39.68 4.51 -7.45
CA PHE A 10 38.77 4.11 -6.37
C PHE A 10 37.34 3.86 -6.90
N VAL A 11 36.91 4.65 -7.89
CA VAL A 11 35.62 4.47 -8.59
C VAL A 11 35.67 3.26 -9.55
N SER A 12 36.83 2.92 -10.12
CA SER A 12 36.97 1.77 -11.03
C SER A 12 37.21 0.42 -10.35
N ARG A 13 37.29 0.34 -9.01
CA ARG A 13 37.39 -0.93 -8.26
C ARG A 13 36.13 -1.34 -7.51
N ILE A 14 35.04 -0.58 -7.65
CA ILE A 14 33.70 -0.99 -7.20
C ILE A 14 32.80 -1.05 -8.44
N THR A 15 33.20 -1.82 -9.44
CA THR A 15 32.24 -2.38 -10.39
C THR A 15 31.45 -3.43 -9.62
N ALA A 16 30.28 -3.02 -9.11
CA ALA A 16 29.36 -3.87 -8.39
C ALA A 16 28.74 -4.88 -9.35
N ASN A 17 29.34 -6.07 -9.40
CA ASN A 17 28.81 -7.19 -10.15
C ASN A 17 27.94 -8.02 -9.18
N ALA A 18 26.76 -8.47 -9.63
CA ALA A 18 26.22 -9.72 -9.12
C ALA A 18 27.35 -10.76 -9.20
N GLN A 19 27.64 -11.45 -8.09
CA GLN A 19 28.91 -12.15 -7.98
C GLN A 19 28.92 -13.39 -8.88
N GLN A 20 29.36 -13.24 -10.12
CA GLN A 20 29.66 -14.36 -11.00
C GLN A 20 30.65 -15.27 -10.29
N LEU A 21 30.28 -16.53 -10.13
CA LEU A 21 31.11 -17.52 -9.46
C LEU A 21 32.24 -17.93 -10.42
N PRO A 22 33.50 -17.85 -9.98
CA PRO A 22 34.59 -18.49 -10.71
C PRO A 22 34.28 -19.97 -10.88
N PHE A 23 34.65 -20.55 -12.03
CA PHE A 23 34.42 -21.96 -12.29
C PHE A 23 34.98 -22.88 -11.19
N SER A 24 36.14 -22.52 -10.61
CA SER A 24 36.72 -23.26 -9.48
C SER A 24 35.81 -23.29 -8.24
N THR A 25 35.04 -22.23 -8.01
CA THR A 25 34.05 -22.17 -6.94
C THR A 25 32.87 -23.07 -7.27
N VAL A 26 32.40 -23.07 -8.51
CA VAL A 26 31.31 -23.95 -8.93
C VAL A 26 31.69 -25.43 -8.81
N ASP A 27 32.90 -25.81 -9.23
CA ASP A 27 33.39 -27.18 -9.09
C ASP A 27 33.49 -27.63 -7.62
N ASP A 28 33.98 -26.74 -6.73
CA ASP A 28 34.02 -26.99 -5.30
C ASP A 28 32.60 -27.15 -4.69
N MET A 29 31.66 -26.28 -5.05
CA MET A 29 30.26 -26.38 -4.63
C MET A 29 29.62 -27.69 -5.09
N ALA A 30 29.83 -28.08 -6.36
CA ALA A 30 29.31 -29.33 -6.90
C ALA A 30 29.89 -30.56 -6.19
N ARG A 31 31.20 -30.52 -5.88
CA ARG A 31 31.88 -31.57 -5.11
C ARG A 31 31.34 -31.67 -3.68
N LYS A 32 31.10 -30.55 -3.00
CA LYS A 32 30.52 -30.50 -1.66
C LYS A 32 29.08 -31.04 -1.66
N LEU A 33 28.25 -30.67 -2.63
CA LEU A 33 26.90 -31.23 -2.79
C LEU A 33 26.92 -32.76 -2.94
N ARG A 34 27.91 -33.31 -3.65
CA ARG A 34 28.10 -34.76 -3.72
C ARG A 34 28.54 -35.36 -2.37
N GLN A 35 29.48 -34.74 -1.67
CA GLN A 35 29.93 -35.21 -0.35
C GLN A 35 28.80 -35.18 0.69
N LEU A 36 27.88 -34.23 0.56
CA LEU A 36 26.68 -34.09 1.37
C LEU A 36 25.51 -34.98 0.90
N GLU A 37 25.76 -35.86 -0.08
CA GLU A 37 24.78 -36.79 -0.65
C GLU A 37 23.53 -36.12 -1.26
N VAL A 38 23.62 -34.83 -1.61
CA VAL A 38 22.58 -34.10 -2.35
C VAL A 38 22.62 -34.49 -3.83
N LEU A 39 23.83 -34.65 -4.38
CA LEU A 39 24.06 -35.06 -5.76
C LEU A 39 24.79 -36.41 -5.86
N THR A 40 24.47 -37.16 -6.91
CA THR A 40 25.29 -38.29 -7.36
C THR A 40 26.49 -37.79 -8.20
N PRO A 41 27.44 -38.66 -8.58
CA PRO A 41 28.48 -38.29 -9.55
C PRO A 41 27.90 -37.76 -10.88
N ALA A 42 26.79 -38.34 -11.35
CA ALA A 42 26.13 -37.89 -12.58
C ALA A 42 25.51 -36.48 -12.41
N GLY A 43 24.85 -36.23 -11.27
CA GLY A 43 24.31 -34.90 -10.97
C GLY A 43 25.40 -33.83 -10.81
N GLN A 44 26.54 -34.17 -10.19
CA GLN A 44 27.70 -33.28 -10.12
C GLN A 44 28.19 -32.88 -11.52
N GLU A 45 28.37 -33.85 -12.42
CA GLU A 45 28.83 -33.60 -13.79
C GLU A 45 27.85 -32.71 -14.57
N GLU A 46 26.54 -32.91 -14.40
CA GLU A 46 25.52 -32.09 -15.08
C GLU A 46 25.44 -30.67 -14.54
N LEU A 47 25.57 -30.46 -13.22
CA LEU A 47 25.65 -29.12 -12.64
C LEU A 47 26.88 -28.35 -13.16
N VAL A 48 28.03 -29.02 -13.27
CA VAL A 48 29.26 -28.43 -13.83
C VAL A 48 29.08 -28.11 -15.32
N ARG A 49 28.44 -28.99 -16.11
CA ARG A 49 28.11 -28.75 -17.52
C ARG A 49 27.19 -27.55 -17.70
N PHE A 50 26.14 -27.46 -16.88
CA PHE A 50 25.21 -26.33 -16.84
C PHE A 50 25.97 -25.02 -16.61
N ALA A 51 26.84 -24.97 -15.60
CA ALA A 51 27.62 -23.79 -15.27
C ALA A 51 28.62 -23.37 -16.37
N GLN A 52 29.07 -24.30 -17.19
CA GLN A 52 29.93 -24.05 -18.34
C GLN A 52 29.15 -23.63 -19.61
N GLY A 53 27.81 -23.60 -19.54
CA GLY A 53 26.96 -23.35 -20.71
C GLY A 53 27.04 -24.46 -21.76
N LEU A 54 27.43 -25.68 -21.36
CA LEU A 54 27.51 -26.82 -22.25
C LEU A 54 26.14 -27.50 -22.38
N PRO A 55 25.85 -28.16 -23.52
CA PRO A 55 24.65 -29.00 -23.64
C PRO A 55 24.60 -30.07 -22.53
N LEU A 56 23.46 -30.13 -21.84
CA LEU A 56 23.18 -31.14 -20.82
C LEU A 56 23.10 -32.54 -21.46
N ARG A 57 23.66 -33.57 -20.82
CA ARG A 57 23.57 -34.93 -21.35
C ARG A 57 22.16 -35.51 -21.24
N LEU A 58 21.32 -34.93 -20.36
CA LEU A 58 19.91 -35.27 -20.24
C LEU A 58 19.21 -35.34 -21.59
N TYR A 59 19.54 -34.42 -22.50
CA TYR A 59 18.91 -34.27 -23.80
C TYR A 59 19.60 -35.05 -24.93
N GLN A 60 20.70 -35.74 -24.64
CA GLN A 60 21.43 -36.51 -25.65
C GLN A 60 20.56 -37.67 -26.17
N GLY A 61 20.40 -37.75 -27.49
CA GLY A 61 19.61 -38.77 -28.19
C GLY A 61 18.10 -38.51 -28.26
N LEU A 62 17.64 -37.31 -27.89
CA LEU A 62 16.23 -36.90 -27.97
C LEU A 62 15.96 -36.09 -29.26
N ASP A 63 16.34 -36.63 -30.41
CA ASP A 63 16.36 -35.91 -31.70
C ASP A 63 14.96 -35.61 -32.29
N LYS A 64 13.88 -36.06 -31.64
CA LYS A 64 12.49 -36.00 -32.15
C LYS A 64 11.46 -35.39 -31.21
N MET A 65 11.82 -34.99 -29.99
CA MET A 65 10.85 -34.25 -29.20
C MET A 65 10.77 -32.82 -29.75
N GLN A 66 9.55 -32.31 -29.98
CA GLN A 66 9.29 -30.86 -30.08
C GLN A 66 9.51 -30.21 -28.70
N VAL A 67 10.67 -30.44 -28.10
CA VAL A 67 11.12 -29.68 -26.94
C VAL A 67 11.59 -28.34 -27.50
N PRO A 68 11.10 -27.21 -26.98
CA PRO A 68 11.47 -25.89 -27.49
C PRO A 68 13.00 -25.75 -27.46
N LYS A 69 13.59 -25.33 -28.60
CA LYS A 69 15.01 -25.01 -28.76
C LYS A 69 15.37 -23.70 -28.03
N GLN A 70 14.98 -23.56 -26.77
CA GLN A 70 15.39 -22.47 -25.91
C GLN A 70 15.96 -23.07 -24.62
N ALA A 71 17.22 -22.75 -24.35
CA ALA A 71 17.83 -23.07 -23.08
C ALA A 71 17.09 -22.28 -22.00
N VAL A 72 16.58 -22.99 -21.01
CA VAL A 72 15.98 -22.48 -19.77
C VAL A 72 14.50 -22.06 -19.89
N PHE A 73 13.60 -22.95 -19.44
CA PHE A 73 12.30 -22.52 -18.92
C PHE A 73 12.53 -21.81 -17.59
N VAL A 74 12.33 -20.50 -17.58
CA VAL A 74 11.95 -19.71 -16.41
C VAL A 74 10.59 -19.13 -16.74
N ALA A 75 9.53 -19.69 -16.16
CA ALA A 75 8.26 -19.03 -15.83
C ALA A 75 7.13 -20.06 -15.67
N GLU A 76 6.64 -20.24 -14.44
CA GLU A 76 5.21 -20.48 -14.20
C GLU A 76 4.71 -19.58 -13.05
N ALA A 77 3.65 -18.83 -13.41
CA ALA A 77 2.59 -18.12 -12.69
C ALA A 77 2.84 -17.24 -11.43
N ASP A 78 3.70 -17.57 -10.47
CA ASP A 78 3.79 -16.81 -9.20
C ASP A 78 4.86 -15.68 -9.24
N PHE A 79 5.17 -15.20 -10.45
CA PHE A 79 6.41 -14.49 -10.80
C PHE A 79 6.49 -12.99 -10.43
N LEU A 80 5.71 -12.51 -9.48
CA LEU A 80 5.80 -11.12 -9.05
C LEU A 80 5.62 -11.08 -7.55
N ASP A 81 6.71 -11.11 -6.77
CA ASP A 81 6.63 -10.52 -5.44
C ASP A 81 7.98 -10.07 -4.84
N ILE A 82 8.12 -8.74 -4.85
CA ILE A 82 8.73 -7.88 -3.82
C ILE A 82 10.26 -7.57 -3.91
N LEU A 83 11.04 -7.95 -4.94
CA LEU A 83 12.37 -7.32 -5.16
C LEU A 83 12.71 -7.02 -6.64
N PRO A 84 13.37 -5.88 -6.95
CA PRO A 84 13.89 -5.58 -8.29
C PRO A 84 14.80 -6.68 -8.85
N GLY A 85 14.63 -6.99 -10.14
CA GLY A 85 15.49 -7.94 -10.87
C GLY A 85 15.29 -9.43 -10.53
N GLN A 86 14.18 -9.83 -9.91
CA GLN A 86 13.87 -11.23 -9.51
C GLN A 86 13.64 -12.24 -10.64
N THR A 87 13.56 -11.81 -11.90
CA THR A 87 13.32 -12.68 -13.04
C THR A 87 14.62 -13.00 -13.79
N HIS A 88 14.92 -14.28 -14.03
CA HIS A 88 15.83 -14.64 -15.11
C HIS A 88 15.07 -14.59 -16.43
N ILE A 89 14.95 -13.40 -17.01
CA ILE A 89 14.45 -13.24 -18.37
C ILE A 89 15.66 -13.28 -19.29
N PRO A 90 15.76 -14.25 -20.21
CA PRO A 90 16.81 -14.27 -21.22
C PRO A 90 16.93 -12.91 -21.92
N PRO A 91 18.14 -12.40 -22.21
CA PRO A 91 18.33 -11.12 -22.91
C PRO A 91 17.49 -11.01 -24.19
N ALA A 92 17.35 -12.10 -24.94
CA ALA A 92 16.53 -12.15 -26.15
C ALA A 92 15.01 -11.92 -25.88
N ILE A 93 14.49 -12.38 -24.74
CA ILE A 93 13.10 -12.14 -24.32
C ILE A 93 12.97 -10.70 -23.81
N LEU A 94 13.95 -10.19 -23.05
CA LEU A 94 13.98 -8.77 -22.63
C LEU A 94 13.99 -7.82 -23.84
N ASP A 95 14.79 -8.13 -24.86
CA ASP A 95 14.88 -7.37 -26.10
C ASP A 95 13.56 -7.40 -26.89
N SER A 96 12.85 -8.53 -26.83
CA SER A 96 11.53 -8.68 -27.44
C SER A 96 10.44 -7.91 -26.68
N LEU A 97 10.45 -7.96 -25.33
CA LEU A 97 9.48 -7.27 -24.47
C LEU A 97 9.65 -5.74 -24.51
N ALA A 98 10.89 -5.25 -24.55
CA ALA A 98 11.21 -3.83 -24.65
C ALA A 98 10.72 -3.19 -25.96
N ALA A 99 10.50 -3.99 -27.02
CA ALA A 99 10.03 -3.52 -28.31
C ALA A 99 8.48 -3.39 -28.40
N ILE A 100 7.72 -3.92 -27.44
CA ILE A 100 6.26 -3.99 -27.50
C ILE A 100 5.64 -2.86 -26.68
N ARG A 101 5.33 -1.74 -27.35
CA ARG A 101 4.80 -0.49 -26.73
C ARG A 101 3.38 -0.56 -26.16
N GLN A 102 2.65 -1.65 -26.38
CA GLN A 102 1.21 -1.76 -26.08
C GLN A 102 0.88 -2.45 -24.74
N TYR A 103 1.89 -2.84 -23.96
CA TYR A 103 1.70 -3.54 -22.69
C TYR A 103 2.06 -2.69 -21.47
N PRO A 104 1.59 -3.06 -20.25
CA PRO A 104 1.78 -2.29 -19.02
C PRO A 104 3.24 -2.03 -18.64
N TRP A 105 4.19 -2.79 -19.19
CA TRP A 105 5.62 -2.63 -18.94
C TRP A 105 6.32 -1.58 -19.84
N SER A 106 5.60 -0.85 -20.69
CA SER A 106 6.17 0.27 -21.45
C SER A 106 6.58 1.42 -20.51
N GLY A 107 7.87 1.79 -20.51
CA GLY A 107 8.42 2.84 -19.62
C GLY A 107 9.30 2.32 -18.47
N HIS A 108 9.44 1.00 -18.33
CA HIS A 108 10.31 0.34 -17.34
C HIS A 108 11.74 0.06 -17.87
N ASP A 109 12.33 1.02 -18.61
CA ASP A 109 13.63 0.86 -19.27
C ASP A 109 14.78 0.62 -18.27
N ASN A 110 14.66 1.17 -17.06
CA ASN A 110 15.66 1.00 -16.00
C ASN A 110 15.63 -0.41 -15.42
N GLU A 111 14.44 -0.98 -15.23
CA GLU A 111 14.22 -2.34 -14.76
C GLU A 111 14.68 -3.37 -15.80
N PHE A 112 14.46 -3.09 -17.09
CA PHE A 112 15.01 -3.92 -18.16
C PHE A 112 16.54 -3.81 -18.27
N ALA A 113 17.12 -2.62 -18.08
CA ALA A 113 18.57 -2.45 -18.04
C ALA A 113 19.20 -3.18 -16.84
N GLU A 114 18.53 -3.15 -15.69
CA GLU A 114 18.90 -3.91 -14.48
C GLU A 114 18.83 -5.43 -14.73
N ALA A 115 17.74 -5.93 -15.33
CA ALA A 115 17.62 -7.35 -15.68
C ALA A 115 18.65 -7.80 -16.71
N ARG A 116 18.98 -6.96 -17.71
CA ARG A 116 20.09 -7.21 -18.66
C ARG A 116 21.45 -7.23 -17.96
N PHE A 117 21.68 -6.33 -17.00
CA PHE A 117 22.91 -6.30 -16.23
C PHE A 117 23.08 -7.58 -15.39
N LEU A 118 22.03 -8.00 -14.68
CA LEU A 118 22.05 -9.21 -13.86
C LEU A 118 22.19 -10.48 -14.72
N SER A 119 21.52 -10.54 -15.87
CA SER A 119 21.60 -11.69 -16.78
C SER A 119 22.93 -11.82 -17.54
N GLY A 120 23.79 -10.80 -17.52
CA GLY A 120 25.13 -10.86 -18.10
C GLY A 120 26.20 -11.51 -17.21
N GLN A 121 25.87 -11.92 -15.97
CA GLN A 121 26.85 -12.25 -14.93
C GLN A 121 26.81 -13.72 -14.43
N PHE A 122 26.45 -14.65 -15.32
CA PHE A 122 26.35 -16.09 -15.04
C PHE A 122 27.68 -16.82 -14.91
N PRO A 123 27.80 -17.84 -14.03
CA PRO A 123 26.77 -18.37 -13.13
C PRO A 123 26.82 -17.77 -11.70
N SER A 124 25.67 -17.50 -11.09
CA SER A 124 25.52 -17.12 -9.67
C SER A 124 25.11 -18.32 -8.79
N ARG A 125 25.05 -18.15 -7.45
CA ARG A 125 24.59 -19.23 -6.55
C ARG A 125 23.11 -19.52 -6.77
N HIS A 126 22.32 -18.48 -7.02
CA HIS A 126 20.92 -18.56 -7.39
C HIS A 126 20.69 -19.46 -8.60
N ASP A 127 21.48 -19.31 -9.67
CA ASP A 127 21.29 -20.07 -10.91
C ASP A 127 21.58 -21.56 -10.70
N LEU A 128 22.64 -21.86 -9.96
CA LEU A 128 22.99 -23.23 -9.59
C LEU A 128 21.91 -23.85 -8.68
N PHE A 129 21.39 -23.08 -7.73
CA PHE A 129 20.34 -23.54 -6.81
C PHE A 129 19.03 -23.81 -7.55
N ASN A 130 18.60 -22.89 -8.42
CA ASN A 130 17.39 -23.05 -9.22
C ASN A 130 17.50 -24.18 -10.22
N PHE A 131 18.67 -24.38 -10.83
CA PHE A 131 18.90 -25.55 -11.69
C PHE A 131 18.63 -26.85 -10.92
N LEU A 132 19.13 -26.96 -9.69
CA LEU A 132 18.90 -28.12 -8.82
C LEU A 132 17.43 -28.26 -8.43
N LEU A 133 16.81 -27.17 -7.98
CA LEU A 133 15.42 -27.17 -7.50
C LEU A 133 14.44 -27.51 -8.62
N HIS A 134 14.55 -26.84 -9.77
CA HIS A 134 13.68 -27.11 -10.93
C HIS A 134 13.88 -28.51 -11.50
N SER A 135 15.11 -29.03 -11.48
CA SER A 135 15.37 -30.42 -11.90
C SER A 135 14.70 -31.42 -10.95
N ALA A 136 14.66 -31.13 -9.65
CA ALA A 136 14.00 -31.96 -8.65
C ALA A 136 12.47 -31.86 -8.74
N ASP A 137 11.94 -30.66 -8.96
CA ASP A 137 10.51 -30.41 -9.22
C ASP A 137 10.04 -31.12 -10.47
N TYR A 138 10.82 -31.06 -11.55
CA TYR A 138 10.46 -31.69 -12.80
C TYR A 138 10.29 -33.21 -12.64
N TYR A 139 11.19 -33.83 -11.87
CA TYR A 139 11.04 -35.23 -11.49
C TYR A 139 9.78 -35.47 -10.65
N ARG A 140 9.59 -34.68 -9.58
CA ARG A 140 8.52 -34.89 -8.59
C ARG A 140 7.11 -34.76 -9.18
N PHE A 141 6.88 -33.74 -10.00
CA PHE A 141 5.56 -33.48 -10.60
C PHE A 141 5.34 -34.28 -11.90
N ASN A 142 6.35 -35.04 -12.34
CA ASN A 142 6.36 -35.87 -13.54
C ASN A 142 5.74 -35.18 -14.77
N TYR A 143 6.35 -34.08 -15.22
CA TYR A 143 5.90 -33.33 -16.40
C TYR A 143 6.13 -34.05 -17.74
N ASP A 144 6.77 -35.24 -17.75
CA ASP A 144 7.05 -36.03 -18.94
C ASP A 144 6.16 -37.29 -18.99
N SER A 145 5.26 -37.35 -19.97
CA SER A 145 4.38 -38.51 -20.20
C SER A 145 5.13 -39.81 -20.58
N SER A 146 6.41 -39.72 -20.96
CA SER A 146 7.24 -40.86 -21.39
C SER A 146 8.18 -41.40 -20.30
N ASP A 147 8.17 -40.80 -19.10
CA ASP A 147 9.05 -41.07 -17.95
C ASP A 147 10.58 -41.05 -18.26
N THR A 148 10.99 -40.70 -19.48
CA THR A 148 12.38 -40.86 -19.94
C THR A 148 13.26 -39.74 -19.38
N LEU A 149 12.78 -38.50 -19.40
CA LEU A 149 13.46 -37.36 -18.78
C LEU A 149 13.39 -37.45 -17.26
N THR A 150 12.23 -37.82 -16.71
CA THR A 150 11.99 -38.03 -15.28
C THR A 150 12.99 -39.03 -14.68
N ASN A 151 13.16 -40.21 -15.28
CA ASN A 151 14.11 -41.22 -14.78
C ASN A 151 15.57 -40.78 -14.89
N ARG A 152 15.94 -40.02 -15.93
CA ARG A 152 17.30 -39.48 -16.07
C ARG A 152 17.58 -38.40 -15.01
N LEU A 153 16.61 -37.54 -14.71
CA LEU A 153 16.72 -36.53 -13.65
C LEU A 153 16.82 -37.15 -12.25
N LEU A 154 16.06 -38.22 -11.97
CA LEU A 154 16.18 -38.96 -10.70
C LEU A 154 17.63 -39.40 -10.42
N SER A 155 18.35 -39.84 -11.46
CA SER A 155 19.73 -40.31 -11.34
C SER A 155 20.71 -39.22 -10.87
N TRP A 156 20.33 -37.94 -10.89
CA TRP A 156 21.17 -36.82 -10.46
C TRP A 156 21.18 -36.64 -8.94
N PHE A 157 20.10 -37.03 -8.27
CA PHE A 157 19.88 -36.72 -6.87
C PHE A 157 20.29 -37.86 -5.94
N GLY A 158 21.03 -37.53 -4.89
CA GLY A 158 21.45 -38.48 -3.88
C GLY A 158 20.42 -38.67 -2.75
N PRO A 159 20.70 -39.57 -1.79
CA PRO A 159 19.79 -39.88 -0.68
C PRO A 159 19.33 -38.69 0.15
N ALA A 160 20.13 -37.61 0.26
CA ALA A 160 19.74 -36.43 1.03
C ALA A 160 18.53 -35.70 0.42
N MET A 161 18.27 -35.88 -0.88
CA MET A 161 17.10 -35.31 -1.57
C MET A 161 15.82 -36.13 -1.39
N ALA A 162 15.88 -37.36 -0.87
CA ALA A 162 14.71 -38.22 -0.75
C ALA A 162 13.51 -37.56 -0.05
N PRO A 163 13.66 -36.84 1.09
CA PRO A 163 12.54 -36.16 1.75
C PRO A 163 11.84 -35.12 0.87
N TYR A 164 12.58 -34.46 -0.03
CA TYR A 164 12.00 -33.52 -1.00
C TYR A 164 11.24 -34.22 -2.12
N LEU A 165 11.78 -35.35 -2.59
CA LEU A 165 11.21 -36.10 -3.72
C LEU A 165 9.95 -36.88 -3.32
N THR A 166 9.77 -37.21 -2.04
CA THR A 166 8.61 -37.91 -1.49
C THR A 166 7.74 -37.04 -0.57
N ASP A 167 7.96 -35.73 -0.62
CA ASP A 167 7.47 -34.74 0.34
C ASP A 167 5.99 -34.86 0.70
N SER A 168 5.70 -34.55 1.96
CA SER A 168 4.38 -34.58 2.55
C SER A 168 4.15 -33.27 3.29
N THR A 169 3.05 -32.59 2.98
CA THR A 169 2.66 -31.38 3.72
C THR A 169 2.22 -31.77 5.12
N LEU A 170 2.84 -31.14 6.12
CA LEU A 170 2.45 -31.22 7.53
C LEU A 170 1.69 -29.95 7.92
N GLU A 171 0.50 -30.12 8.48
CA GLU A 171 -0.29 -29.02 9.02
C GLU A 171 0.02 -28.80 10.51
N LEU A 172 0.34 -27.55 10.88
CA LEU A 172 0.62 -27.13 12.25
C LEU A 172 -0.52 -26.22 12.72
N ALA A 173 -1.42 -26.77 13.54
CA ALA A 173 -2.48 -26.00 14.17
C ALA A 173 -1.92 -25.14 15.31
N VAL A 174 -2.14 -23.83 15.25
CA VAL A 174 -1.75 -22.87 16.30
C VAL A 174 -3.00 -22.13 16.77
N SER A 175 -3.17 -22.04 18.08
CA SER A 175 -4.23 -21.25 18.72
C SER A 175 -3.60 -20.37 19.80
N ASP A 176 -3.91 -19.08 19.78
CA ASP A 176 -3.40 -18.11 20.75
C ASP A 176 -3.78 -18.43 22.20
N GLN A 177 -4.81 -19.26 22.40
CA GLN A 177 -5.25 -19.72 23.72
C GLN A 177 -4.43 -20.90 24.25
N THR A 178 -3.73 -21.63 23.38
CA THR A 178 -2.99 -22.85 23.72
C THR A 178 -1.51 -22.78 23.36
N ASP A 179 -1.01 -21.64 22.88
CA ASP A 179 0.39 -21.47 22.48
C ASP A 179 1.34 -21.27 23.67
N THR A 180 1.57 -22.35 24.42
CA THR A 180 2.51 -22.34 25.56
C THR A 180 3.97 -22.42 25.08
N PRO A 181 4.96 -22.01 25.91
CA PRO A 181 6.37 -22.21 25.59
C PRO A 181 6.74 -23.66 25.27
N GLU A 182 6.08 -24.63 25.89
CA GLU A 182 6.28 -26.06 25.62
C GLU A 182 5.76 -26.44 24.22
N ALA A 183 4.57 -25.97 23.84
CA ALA A 183 4.03 -26.17 22.49
C ALA A 183 4.90 -25.49 21.42
N GLN A 184 5.48 -24.33 21.73
CA GLN A 184 6.46 -23.66 20.87
C GLN A 184 7.71 -24.52 20.66
N GLN A 185 8.27 -25.11 21.72
CA GLN A 185 9.44 -25.99 21.62
C GLN A 185 9.14 -27.29 20.86
N GLU A 186 7.94 -27.87 21.05
CA GLU A 186 7.50 -29.02 20.27
C GLU A 186 7.45 -28.71 18.77
N ARG A 187 6.93 -27.53 18.38
CA ARG A 187 6.95 -27.08 16.99
C ARG A 187 8.36 -26.91 16.43
N VAL A 188 9.32 -26.43 17.21
CA VAL A 188 10.73 -26.36 16.78
C VAL A 188 11.28 -27.75 16.48
N ALA A 189 11.00 -28.75 17.33
CA ALA A 189 11.43 -30.12 17.11
C ALA A 189 10.82 -30.73 15.83
N VAL A 190 9.52 -30.47 15.60
CA VAL A 190 8.81 -30.89 14.39
C VAL A 190 9.34 -30.21 13.14
N TYR A 191 9.75 -28.94 13.24
CA TYR A 191 10.24 -28.16 12.10
C TYR A 191 11.73 -28.38 11.80
N ALA A 192 12.50 -28.94 12.74
CA ALA A 192 13.94 -29.18 12.60
C ALA A 192 14.37 -29.89 11.30
N PRO A 193 13.64 -30.91 10.77
CA PRO A 193 13.99 -31.55 9.50
C PRO A 193 14.00 -30.60 8.29
N TYR A 194 13.17 -29.55 8.31
CA TYR A 194 13.11 -28.55 7.23
C TYR A 194 14.27 -27.55 7.30
N LEU A 195 14.73 -27.21 8.51
CA LEU A 195 15.91 -26.34 8.71
C LEU A 195 17.22 -27.00 8.29
N ARG A 196 17.27 -28.35 8.21
CA ARG A 196 18.43 -29.08 7.73
C ARG A 196 18.88 -28.63 6.33
N TRP A 197 17.95 -28.18 5.49
CA TRP A 197 18.29 -27.63 4.16
C TRP A 197 19.22 -26.42 4.25
N VAL A 198 18.99 -25.53 5.22
CA VAL A 198 19.84 -24.36 5.47
C VAL A 198 21.28 -24.80 5.73
N ASP A 199 21.46 -25.80 6.60
CA ASP A 199 22.79 -26.31 6.94
C ASP A 199 23.50 -27.02 5.77
N LEU A 200 22.77 -27.82 4.98
CA LEU A 200 23.31 -28.51 3.80
C LEU A 200 23.80 -27.52 2.75
N PHE A 201 22.96 -26.55 2.38
CA PHE A 201 23.31 -25.58 1.34
C PHE A 201 24.33 -24.54 1.83
N ARG A 202 24.40 -24.25 3.14
CA ARG A 202 25.51 -23.48 3.73
C ARG A 202 26.83 -24.24 3.60
N GLN A 203 26.88 -25.51 3.98
CA GLN A 203 28.10 -26.34 3.84
C GLN A 203 28.53 -26.49 2.37
N ALA A 204 27.57 -26.51 1.45
CA ALA A 204 27.83 -26.55 0.01
C ALA A 204 28.30 -25.20 -0.58
N GLY A 205 28.28 -24.10 0.18
CA GLY A 205 28.76 -22.79 -0.25
C GLY A 205 27.70 -21.88 -0.91
N PHE A 206 26.42 -22.22 -0.81
CA PHE A 206 25.31 -21.39 -1.29
C PHE A 206 24.93 -20.26 -0.33
N LEU A 207 25.32 -20.40 0.95
CA LEU A 207 25.16 -19.37 1.98
C LEU A 207 26.53 -19.04 2.59
N PRO A 208 26.73 -17.82 3.12
CA PRO A 208 27.90 -17.50 3.95
C PRO A 208 28.02 -18.45 5.15
N GLU A 209 29.23 -18.82 5.54
CA GLU A 209 29.47 -19.76 6.67
C GLU A 209 28.90 -19.24 8.00
N THR A 210 28.89 -17.92 8.20
CA THR A 210 28.36 -17.27 9.40
C THR A 210 26.85 -16.99 9.32
N ASP A 211 26.18 -17.35 8.22
CA ASP A 211 24.75 -17.10 8.06
C ASP A 211 23.94 -18.00 8.99
N SER A 212 23.09 -17.37 9.80
CA SER A 212 22.19 -18.02 10.75
C SER A 212 20.80 -17.41 10.74
N VAL A 213 20.47 -16.57 9.75
CA VAL A 213 19.27 -15.72 9.76
C VAL A 213 17.99 -16.57 9.79
N ILE A 214 17.88 -17.57 8.90
CA ILE A 214 16.72 -18.48 8.85
C ILE A 214 16.63 -19.31 10.14
N ASN A 215 17.75 -19.87 10.60
CA ASN A 215 17.79 -20.68 11.82
C ASN A 215 17.38 -19.87 13.05
N ALA A 216 17.85 -18.62 13.16
CA ALA A 216 17.48 -17.69 14.22
C ALA A 216 16.02 -17.27 14.12
N TYR A 217 15.43 -17.16 12.92
CA TYR A 217 14.02 -16.82 12.79
C TYR A 217 13.10 -17.92 13.35
N TYR A 218 13.46 -19.19 13.19
CA TYR A 218 12.63 -20.33 13.62
C TYR A 218 13.01 -20.93 14.99
N HIS A 219 14.00 -20.37 15.71
CA HIS A 219 14.59 -20.98 16.92
C HIS A 219 13.64 -21.19 18.11
N ASN A 220 12.51 -20.47 18.19
CA ASN A 220 11.65 -20.46 19.38
C ASN A 220 10.17 -20.76 19.09
N GLY A 221 9.85 -21.30 17.91
CA GLY A 221 8.51 -21.81 17.59
C GLY A 221 7.42 -20.76 17.36
N LYS A 222 7.65 -19.49 17.70
CA LYS A 222 6.68 -18.40 17.53
C LYS A 222 6.37 -18.07 16.08
N ASN A 223 7.35 -18.28 15.20
CA ASN A 223 7.22 -18.04 13.76
C ASN A 223 6.84 -19.31 12.98
N ILE A 224 6.48 -20.40 13.66
CA ILE A 224 6.14 -21.68 13.07
C ILE A 224 4.62 -21.90 13.20
N TYR A 225 3.89 -21.66 12.12
CA TYR A 225 2.42 -21.81 12.05
C TYR A 225 1.99 -22.18 10.63
N GLY A 226 0.82 -22.82 10.49
CA GLY A 226 0.26 -23.20 9.19
C GLY A 226 0.86 -24.48 8.61
N SER A 227 0.94 -24.56 7.28
CA SER A 227 1.42 -25.75 6.58
C SER A 227 2.92 -25.67 6.25
N VAL A 228 3.66 -26.74 6.53
CA VAL A 228 5.08 -26.87 6.20
C VAL A 228 5.31 -28.08 5.29
N SER A 229 6.18 -27.92 4.31
CA SER A 229 6.63 -28.97 3.39
C SER A 229 8.10 -28.75 3.03
N HIS A 230 8.80 -29.79 2.57
CA HIS A 230 10.17 -29.64 2.07
C HIS A 230 10.21 -28.74 0.83
N THR A 231 9.15 -28.73 0.00
CA THR A 231 8.98 -27.74 -1.09
C THR A 231 9.01 -26.31 -0.58
N ASN A 232 8.12 -25.98 0.36
CA ASN A 232 8.01 -24.62 0.85
C ASN A 232 9.33 -24.15 1.46
N ALA A 233 10.01 -25.02 2.23
CA ALA A 233 11.28 -24.73 2.86
C ALA A 233 12.44 -24.49 1.85
N LEU A 234 12.53 -25.28 0.79
CA LEU A 234 13.57 -25.09 -0.24
C LEU A 234 13.29 -23.90 -1.17
N GLN A 235 12.02 -23.63 -1.49
CA GLN A 235 11.63 -22.41 -2.22
C GLN A 235 11.94 -21.16 -1.38
N GLU A 236 11.65 -21.20 -0.08
CA GLU A 236 12.02 -20.18 0.90
C GLU A 236 13.53 -19.93 0.92
N LEU A 237 14.33 -20.99 1.02
CA LEU A 237 15.78 -20.90 0.97
C LEU A 237 16.27 -20.32 -0.37
N GLY A 238 15.66 -20.72 -1.48
CA GLY A 238 15.97 -20.18 -2.82
C GLY A 238 15.74 -18.67 -2.92
N ARG A 239 14.63 -18.17 -2.36
CA ARG A 239 14.37 -16.72 -2.27
C ARG A 239 15.46 -16.01 -1.46
N TYR A 240 15.91 -16.60 -0.36
CA TYR A 240 16.99 -16.03 0.46
C TYR A 240 18.36 -16.03 -0.25
N ILE A 241 18.73 -17.13 -0.93
CA ILE A 241 19.96 -17.19 -1.74
C ILE A 241 19.93 -16.12 -2.84
N THR A 242 18.78 -15.96 -3.50
CA THR A 242 18.57 -14.92 -4.53
C THR A 242 18.82 -13.52 -3.96
N TYR A 243 18.30 -13.26 -2.77
CA TYR A 243 18.51 -12.00 -2.06
C TYR A 243 20.01 -11.78 -1.75
N LEU A 244 20.70 -12.79 -1.24
CA LEU A 244 22.12 -12.70 -0.89
C LEU A 244 23.02 -12.44 -2.11
N ASP A 245 22.75 -13.08 -3.25
CA ASP A 245 23.52 -12.83 -4.47
C ASP A 245 23.33 -11.40 -5.01
N LYS A 246 22.13 -10.84 -4.83
CA LYS A 246 21.79 -9.46 -5.23
C LYS A 246 22.16 -8.41 -4.18
N TYR A 247 22.41 -8.83 -2.94
CA TYR A 247 22.66 -7.95 -1.81
C TYR A 247 23.71 -6.86 -2.08
N PRO A 248 24.90 -7.14 -2.68
CA PRO A 248 25.89 -6.10 -2.93
C PRO A 248 25.36 -4.97 -3.82
N TYR A 249 24.60 -5.33 -4.85
CA TYR A 249 23.97 -4.38 -5.75
C TYR A 249 22.85 -3.60 -5.04
N LEU A 250 21.95 -4.30 -4.32
CA LEU A 250 20.86 -3.66 -3.57
C LEU A 250 21.38 -2.67 -2.52
N LYS A 251 22.45 -3.04 -1.81
CA LYS A 251 23.15 -2.17 -0.87
C LYS A 251 23.68 -0.91 -1.56
N GLN A 252 24.30 -1.04 -2.73
CA GLN A 252 24.78 0.12 -3.49
C GLN A 252 23.63 1.05 -3.88
N GLN A 253 22.50 0.49 -4.35
CA GLN A 253 21.32 1.29 -4.67
C GLN A 253 20.82 2.06 -3.45
N GLN A 254 20.75 1.42 -2.28
CA GLN A 254 20.40 2.12 -1.03
C GLN A 254 21.38 3.24 -0.70
N LEU A 255 22.70 3.02 -0.82
CA LEU A 255 23.72 4.04 -0.57
C LEU A 255 23.57 5.25 -1.53
N LEU A 256 23.32 5.00 -2.82
CA LEU A 256 23.04 6.05 -3.80
C LEU A 256 21.76 6.83 -3.47
N ARG A 257 20.74 6.14 -2.95
CA ARG A 257 19.53 6.82 -2.47
C ARG A 257 19.83 7.69 -1.26
N LEU A 258 20.64 7.24 -0.30
CA LEU A 258 21.07 8.08 0.83
C LEU A 258 21.81 9.35 0.38
N ASP A 259 22.64 9.28 -0.68
CA ASP A 259 23.25 10.48 -1.28
C ASP A 259 22.18 11.46 -1.76
N THR A 260 21.13 10.96 -2.41
CA THR A 260 20.04 11.78 -2.93
C THR A 260 19.17 12.36 -1.81
N LEU A 261 18.94 11.59 -0.74
CA LEU A 261 18.26 12.09 0.46
C LEU A 261 19.05 13.20 1.14
N GLN A 262 20.38 13.06 1.21
CA GLN A 262 21.27 14.10 1.72
C GLN A 262 21.19 15.39 0.86
N GLN A 263 21.22 15.25 -0.47
CA GLN A 263 21.07 16.39 -1.39
C GLN A 263 19.71 17.09 -1.25
N SER A 264 18.65 16.34 -0.93
CA SER A 264 17.31 16.90 -0.68
C SER A 264 17.17 17.60 0.68
N GLY A 265 18.20 17.53 1.53
CA GLY A 265 18.18 18.06 2.90
C GLY A 265 17.32 17.26 3.87
N LEU A 266 16.88 16.05 3.50
CA LEU A 266 16.11 15.18 4.42
C LEU A 266 16.98 14.65 5.55
N ILE A 267 18.24 14.33 5.24
CA ILE A 267 19.27 13.93 6.18
C ILE A 267 20.52 14.78 5.99
N ASP A 268 21.29 14.99 7.05
CA ASP A 268 22.62 15.60 6.97
C ASP A 268 23.74 14.56 6.83
N GLY A 269 24.99 15.02 6.68
CA GLY A 269 26.15 14.12 6.52
C GLY A 269 26.44 13.26 7.75
N THR A 270 26.09 13.74 8.96
CA THR A 270 26.26 13.00 10.21
C THR A 270 25.20 11.91 10.32
N GLU A 271 23.94 12.25 10.05
CA GLU A 271 22.81 11.33 10.03
C GLU A 271 23.03 10.22 9.00
N LYS A 272 23.49 10.56 7.79
CA LYS A 272 23.87 9.58 6.77
C LYS A 272 24.96 8.62 7.26
N GLN A 273 26.01 9.13 7.91
CA GLN A 273 27.07 8.27 8.43
C GLN A 273 26.53 7.31 9.49
N GLN A 274 25.64 7.78 10.38
CA GLN A 274 24.98 6.94 11.38
C GLN A 274 24.12 5.86 10.72
N ILE A 275 23.32 6.20 9.71
CA ILE A 275 22.53 5.24 8.93
C ILE A 275 23.45 4.17 8.30
N ILE A 276 24.56 4.58 7.69
CA ILE A 276 25.51 3.65 7.07
C ILE A 276 26.14 2.71 8.12
N THR A 277 26.45 3.20 9.32
CA THR A 277 27.00 2.34 10.37
C THR A 277 26.02 1.27 10.89
N ARG A 278 24.72 1.42 10.61
CA ARG A 278 23.68 0.45 11.00
C ARG A 278 23.53 -0.72 10.03
N TYR A 279 24.20 -0.70 8.86
CA TYR A 279 24.22 -1.85 7.97
C TYR A 279 24.74 -3.09 8.70
N LYS A 280 23.86 -4.05 8.93
CA LYS A 280 24.27 -5.37 9.40
C LYS A 280 24.73 -6.20 8.19
N PRO A 281 25.65 -7.16 8.39
CA PRO A 281 26.06 -8.06 7.32
C PRO A 281 24.85 -8.73 6.68
N CYS A 282 24.79 -8.73 5.35
CA CYS A 282 23.73 -9.38 4.57
C CYS A 282 22.31 -8.88 4.89
N THR A 283 22.14 -7.67 5.42
CA THR A 283 20.82 -7.04 5.57
C THR A 283 20.79 -5.66 4.93
N LEU A 284 19.63 -5.29 4.38
CA LEU A 284 19.37 -3.94 3.87
C LEU A 284 18.91 -3.03 5.01
N LEU A 285 18.99 -1.71 4.80
CA LEU A 285 18.47 -0.73 5.75
C LEU A 285 16.95 -0.82 5.85
N SER A 286 16.44 -0.85 7.07
CA SER A 286 15.01 -0.76 7.38
C SER A 286 14.54 0.70 7.55
N SER A 287 13.23 0.89 7.73
CA SER A 287 12.67 2.20 8.10
C SER A 287 13.25 2.71 9.41
N ASP A 288 13.44 1.84 10.40
CA ASP A 288 14.06 2.18 11.67
C ASP A 288 15.51 2.64 11.50
N ASP A 289 16.27 2.01 10.60
CA ASP A 289 17.66 2.39 10.36
C ASP A 289 17.78 3.79 9.75
N ILE A 290 16.82 4.19 8.90
CA ILE A 290 16.83 5.47 8.18
C ILE A 290 16.12 6.55 8.98
N LEU A 291 14.85 6.34 9.33
CA LEU A 291 13.96 7.38 9.86
C LEU A 291 14.21 7.72 11.31
N SER A 292 14.80 6.82 12.11
CA SER A 292 15.23 7.17 13.47
C SER A 292 16.37 8.20 13.49
N ALA A 293 17.10 8.36 12.38
CA ALA A 293 18.10 9.42 12.21
C ALA A 293 17.49 10.71 11.60
N CYS A 294 16.26 10.66 11.08
CA CYS A 294 15.60 11.82 10.47
C CYS A 294 14.90 12.69 11.52
N LYS A 295 15.18 14.00 11.53
CA LYS A 295 14.46 14.98 12.36
C LYS A 295 13.02 15.24 11.91
N THR A 296 12.64 14.74 10.74
CA THR A 296 11.34 14.95 10.12
C THR A 296 10.35 13.81 10.36
N ALA A 297 10.72 12.76 11.10
CA ALA A 297 9.86 11.61 11.34
C ALA A 297 9.66 11.33 12.83
N VAL A 298 8.47 10.85 13.21
CA VAL A 298 8.19 10.37 14.58
C VAL A 298 7.82 8.89 14.56
N PRO A 299 8.36 8.07 15.48
CA PRO A 299 7.98 6.66 15.57
C PRO A 299 6.63 6.51 16.26
N LEU A 300 5.77 5.68 15.71
CA LEU A 300 4.52 5.20 16.31
C LEU A 300 4.64 3.69 16.53
N TYR A 301 4.57 3.26 17.78
CA TYR A 301 4.78 1.87 18.14
C TYR A 301 3.44 1.12 18.16
N THR A 302 3.34 0.06 17.38
CA THR A 302 2.16 -0.82 17.37
C THR A 302 1.80 -1.37 18.76
N ALA A 303 2.79 -1.79 19.55
CA ALA A 303 2.53 -2.36 20.86
C ALA A 303 2.05 -1.36 21.94
N THR A 304 2.33 -0.06 21.80
CA THR A 304 2.10 0.91 22.89
C THR A 304 1.30 2.13 22.48
N ASP A 305 1.49 2.66 21.28
CA ASP A 305 0.75 3.82 20.77
C ASP A 305 -0.47 3.41 19.97
N ILE A 306 -0.33 2.36 19.16
CA ILE A 306 -1.28 1.92 18.14
C ILE A 306 -1.79 0.51 18.48
N LEU A 307 -2.03 0.17 19.75
CA LEU A 307 -2.41 -1.20 20.14
C LEU A 307 -3.57 -1.70 19.26
N PRO A 308 -3.34 -2.60 18.28
CA PRO A 308 -4.39 -2.96 17.37
C PRO A 308 -5.34 -3.90 18.09
N TYR A 309 -6.63 -3.81 17.79
CA TYR A 309 -7.65 -4.71 18.34
C TYR A 309 -7.66 -6.04 17.58
N ASP A 310 -6.48 -6.52 17.15
CA ASP A 310 -6.25 -7.59 16.15
C ASP A 310 -6.70 -8.99 16.59
N LEU A 311 -7.37 -9.14 17.73
CA LEU A 311 -7.87 -10.42 18.23
C LEU A 311 -9.36 -10.38 18.61
N VAL A 312 -10.11 -9.40 18.10
CA VAL A 312 -11.56 -9.33 18.30
C VAL A 312 -12.24 -10.23 17.26
N PRO A 313 -12.94 -11.32 17.66
CA PRO A 313 -13.70 -12.14 16.74
C PRO A 313 -14.64 -11.31 15.87
N GLN A 314 -14.90 -11.76 14.64
CA GLN A 314 -15.69 -11.02 13.65
C GLN A 314 -17.12 -10.63 14.11
N HIS A 315 -17.64 -11.27 15.15
CA HIS A 315 -18.94 -10.96 15.76
C HIS A 315 -18.90 -9.86 16.84
N THR A 316 -17.72 -9.43 17.27
CA THR A 316 -17.50 -8.35 18.25
C THR A 316 -16.99 -7.04 17.61
N TYR A 317 -16.91 -6.98 16.28
CA TYR A 317 -16.54 -5.78 15.52
C TYR A 317 -17.43 -4.56 15.87
N GLY A 318 -16.81 -3.38 15.86
CA GLY A 318 -17.37 -2.08 16.21
C GLY A 318 -17.51 -1.84 17.73
N GLN A 319 -16.56 -2.29 18.54
CA GLN A 319 -16.59 -2.06 19.99
C GLN A 319 -15.40 -1.24 20.49
N ILE A 320 -14.70 -0.53 19.61
CA ILE A 320 -13.57 0.32 20.02
C ILE A 320 -14.06 1.36 21.05
N PRO A 321 -13.49 1.37 22.27
CA PRO A 321 -13.80 2.40 23.25
C PRO A 321 -13.40 3.78 22.72
N VAL A 322 -14.34 4.71 22.72
CA VAL A 322 -14.15 6.14 22.42
C VAL A 322 -12.93 6.74 23.13
N ALA A 323 -12.70 6.34 24.39
CA ALA A 323 -11.56 6.79 25.18
C ALA A 323 -10.21 6.36 24.59
N ALA A 324 -10.13 5.21 23.93
CA ALA A 324 -8.90 4.71 23.30
C ALA A 324 -8.52 5.55 22.08
N ILE A 325 -9.48 5.86 21.20
CA ILE A 325 -9.25 6.76 20.05
C ILE A 325 -8.81 8.15 20.50
N ARG A 326 -9.44 8.69 21.55
CA ARG A 326 -9.02 9.97 22.14
C ARG A 326 -7.57 9.92 22.63
N VAL A 327 -7.18 8.86 23.33
CA VAL A 327 -5.80 8.67 23.83
C VAL A 327 -4.81 8.55 22.68
N LEU A 328 -5.16 7.83 21.61
CA LEU A 328 -4.35 7.72 20.42
C LEU A 328 -4.09 9.10 19.78
N TYR A 329 -5.14 9.88 19.52
CA TYR A 329 -5.02 11.23 18.95
C TYR A 329 -4.12 12.12 19.81
N GLN A 330 -4.28 12.07 21.13
CA GLN A 330 -3.42 12.80 22.06
C GLN A 330 -1.96 12.34 21.95
N ARG A 331 -1.69 11.03 21.98
CA ARG A 331 -0.32 10.50 21.92
C ARG A 331 0.38 10.86 20.61
N VAL A 332 -0.31 10.71 19.48
CA VAL A 332 0.24 11.05 18.15
C VAL A 332 0.56 12.55 18.08
N THR A 333 -0.38 13.40 18.49
CA THR A 333 -0.16 14.86 18.48
C THR A 333 0.95 15.29 19.45
N ASP A 334 1.06 14.67 20.64
CA ASP A 334 2.14 14.91 21.59
C ASP A 334 3.51 14.48 21.06
N LYS A 335 3.57 13.38 20.30
CA LYS A 335 4.81 12.93 19.63
C LYS A 335 5.25 13.92 18.55
N ILE A 336 4.32 14.33 17.69
CA ILE A 336 4.57 15.37 16.66
C ILE A 336 5.06 16.67 17.33
N SER A 337 4.38 17.08 18.41
CA SER A 337 4.69 18.30 19.16
C SER A 337 6.12 18.33 19.69
N ARG A 338 6.58 17.19 20.22
CA ARG A 338 7.91 17.04 20.82
C ARG A 338 9.05 17.01 19.80
N GLN A 339 8.82 16.47 18.61
CA GLN A 339 9.91 16.14 17.69
C GLN A 339 9.90 16.95 16.38
N LEU A 340 8.73 17.35 15.87
CA LEU A 340 8.62 17.99 14.55
C LEU A 340 8.37 19.50 14.66
N PHE A 341 7.33 19.90 15.37
CA PHE A 341 6.97 21.30 15.56
C PHE A 341 5.97 21.46 16.70
N PRO A 342 5.93 22.62 17.38
CA PRO A 342 4.97 22.86 18.45
C PRO A 342 3.52 22.66 17.98
N LEU A 343 2.83 21.73 18.64
CA LEU A 343 1.43 21.40 18.40
C LEU A 343 0.72 21.23 19.74
N THR A 344 -0.37 21.97 19.95
CA THR A 344 -1.22 21.87 21.14
C THR A 344 -2.57 21.33 20.73
N ALA A 345 -2.86 20.09 21.09
CA ALA A 345 -4.17 19.47 20.90
C ALA A 345 -5.03 19.67 22.17
N THR A 346 -6.22 20.23 22.00
CA THR A 346 -7.22 20.39 23.07
C THR A 346 -8.60 19.96 22.59
N ASP A 347 -9.56 19.85 23.50
CA ASP A 347 -10.96 19.52 23.18
C ASP A 347 -11.15 18.27 22.31
N ILE A 348 -10.30 17.25 22.49
CA ILE A 348 -10.43 15.99 21.74
C ILE A 348 -11.71 15.27 22.21
N ARG A 349 -12.74 15.29 21.36
CA ARG A 349 -14.03 14.64 21.58
C ARG A 349 -14.22 13.59 20.51
N VAL A 350 -14.55 12.38 20.94
CA VAL A 350 -14.89 11.28 20.05
C VAL A 350 -16.28 10.81 20.43
N GLN A 351 -17.13 10.53 19.45
CA GLN A 351 -18.49 10.05 19.69
C GLN A 351 -18.93 9.13 18.56
N LYS A 352 -19.83 8.19 18.86
CA LYS A 352 -20.47 7.36 17.83
C LYS A 352 -21.41 8.23 17.01
N ALA A 353 -21.28 8.14 15.69
CA ALA A 353 -22.12 8.82 14.73
C ALA A 353 -23.07 7.80 14.08
N THR A 354 -24.32 8.19 13.89
CA THR A 354 -25.22 7.52 12.95
C THR A 354 -24.82 7.88 11.53
N PRO A 355 -24.81 6.93 10.57
CA PRO A 355 -24.66 7.25 9.15
C PRO A 355 -25.70 8.30 8.73
N ASP A 356 -25.30 9.27 7.90
CA ASP A 356 -26.22 10.29 7.39
C ASP A 356 -27.21 9.68 6.39
N ALA A 357 -28.49 10.03 6.50
CA ALA A 357 -29.61 9.45 5.74
C ALA A 357 -29.71 9.89 4.26
N ASP A 358 -28.78 10.71 3.79
CA ASP A 358 -28.84 11.39 2.48
C ASP A 358 -28.24 10.56 1.33
N GLY A 359 -27.87 9.30 1.57
CA GLY A 359 -27.66 8.33 0.50
C GLY A 359 -26.52 8.70 -0.47
N LEU A 360 -25.44 9.33 0.00
CA LEU A 360 -24.18 9.37 -0.77
C LEU A 360 -23.57 7.97 -0.97
N TYR A 361 -24.15 6.96 -0.33
CA TYR A 361 -23.65 5.60 -0.30
C TYR A 361 -24.76 4.55 -0.42
N PRO A 362 -25.71 4.53 -1.37
CA PRO A 362 -26.89 3.65 -1.28
C PRO A 362 -26.55 2.15 -1.26
N TYR A 363 -25.49 1.74 -1.98
CA TYR A 363 -25.02 0.36 -2.01
C TYR A 363 -24.06 0.04 -0.84
N GLN A 364 -23.21 0.99 -0.48
CA GLN A 364 -22.28 0.88 0.66
C GLN A 364 -22.98 1.05 2.01
N GLU A 365 -24.11 1.75 2.09
CA GLU A 365 -24.97 1.92 3.26
C GLU A 365 -25.74 0.61 3.49
N GLN A 366 -26.20 -0.08 2.44
CA GLN A 366 -26.70 -1.44 2.58
C GLN A 366 -25.58 -2.42 2.99
N LEU A 367 -24.36 -2.26 2.48
CA LEU A 367 -23.20 -3.08 2.89
C LEU A 367 -22.71 -2.74 4.32
N ALA A 368 -22.76 -1.47 4.73
CA ALA A 368 -22.33 -0.94 6.02
C ALA A 368 -23.36 -1.22 7.11
N LEU A 369 -24.65 -1.08 6.79
CA LEU A 369 -25.77 -1.47 7.65
C LEU A 369 -25.88 -3.00 7.75
N SER A 370 -25.54 -3.76 6.70
CA SER A 370 -25.49 -5.23 6.77
C SER A 370 -24.21 -5.80 7.40
N ARG A 371 -23.11 -5.03 7.43
CA ARG A 371 -21.79 -5.44 7.99
C ARG A 371 -21.34 -4.67 9.25
N SER A 372 -22.22 -3.93 9.93
CA SER A 372 -21.92 -3.18 11.17
C SER A 372 -20.82 -2.11 11.06
N ALA A 373 -20.90 -1.17 10.11
CA ALA A 373 -20.02 0.01 10.14
C ALA A 373 -20.53 0.99 11.21
N LYS A 374 -19.93 0.95 12.40
CA LYS A 374 -20.14 1.94 13.44
C LYS A 374 -19.17 3.08 13.15
N ILE A 375 -19.70 4.23 12.76
CA ILE A 375 -18.90 5.40 12.44
C ILE A 375 -18.57 6.15 13.73
N LEU A 376 -17.33 6.58 13.91
CA LEU A 376 -16.93 7.52 14.94
C LEU A 376 -16.71 8.90 14.33
N SER A 377 -17.19 9.94 15.02
CA SER A 377 -16.86 11.32 14.75
C SER A 377 -15.87 11.80 15.81
N ALA A 378 -14.68 12.18 15.38
CA ALA A 378 -13.64 12.78 16.21
C ALA A 378 -13.56 14.27 15.89
N THR A 379 -13.53 15.11 16.92
CA THR A 379 -13.23 16.54 16.79
C THR A 379 -12.09 16.89 17.73
N LEU A 380 -11.21 17.76 17.29
CA LEU A 380 -10.09 18.25 18.09
C LEU A 380 -9.74 19.68 17.73
N ARG A 381 -9.19 20.42 18.69
CA ARG A 381 -8.58 21.72 18.43
C ARG A 381 -7.07 21.61 18.35
N LEU A 382 -6.47 21.97 17.22
CA LEU A 382 -5.02 22.15 17.10
C LEU A 382 -4.69 23.64 17.12
N ASN A 383 -3.92 24.07 18.12
CA ASN A 383 -3.56 25.47 18.36
C ASN A 383 -4.80 26.40 18.29
N GLY A 384 -5.90 25.96 18.91
CA GLY A 384 -7.17 26.69 18.99
C GLY A 384 -8.11 26.50 17.79
N ARG A 385 -7.65 25.95 16.67
CA ARG A 385 -8.47 25.72 15.46
C ARG A 385 -9.14 24.36 15.50
N LEU A 386 -10.44 24.29 15.20
CA LEU A 386 -11.23 23.07 15.23
C LEU A 386 -11.03 22.27 13.93
N TYR A 387 -10.85 20.96 14.08
CA TYR A 387 -10.81 19.98 13.02
C TYR A 387 -11.79 18.85 13.37
N ARG A 388 -12.29 18.18 12.33
CA ARG A 388 -13.18 17.03 12.43
C ARG A 388 -12.63 15.92 11.55
N GLU A 389 -12.76 14.69 12.05
CA GLU A 389 -12.51 13.46 11.31
C GLU A 389 -13.66 12.48 11.54
N THR A 390 -14.02 11.78 10.48
CA THR A 390 -14.97 10.68 10.49
C THR A 390 -14.17 9.41 10.29
N ILE A 391 -14.39 8.46 11.18
CA ILE A 391 -13.60 7.25 11.33
C ILE A 391 -14.51 6.05 11.12
N ASP A 392 -14.10 5.12 10.26
CA ASP A 392 -14.68 3.79 10.22
C ASP A 392 -14.08 2.93 11.35
N GLU A 393 -14.90 2.49 12.32
CA GLU A 393 -14.43 1.64 13.43
C GLU A 393 -13.78 0.35 12.92
N LYS A 394 -14.28 -0.25 11.82
CA LYS A 394 -13.75 -1.54 11.33
C LYS A 394 -12.33 -1.41 10.77
N GLU A 395 -11.99 -0.27 10.18
CA GLU A 395 -10.65 -0.05 9.64
C GLU A 395 -9.61 0.08 10.77
N PHE A 396 -10.00 0.71 11.88
CA PHE A 396 -9.18 0.79 13.09
C PHE A 396 -8.99 -0.54 13.83
N GLU A 397 -9.83 -1.54 13.58
CA GLU A 397 -9.74 -2.86 14.19
C GLU A 397 -8.64 -3.72 13.56
N SER A 398 -8.13 -3.33 12.38
CA SER A 398 -7.12 -4.10 11.63
C SER A 398 -5.83 -3.34 11.32
N TRP A 399 -5.79 -2.00 11.31
CA TRP A 399 -4.57 -1.16 11.26
C TRP A 399 -4.89 0.34 11.43
N ILE A 400 -3.91 1.15 11.87
CA ILE A 400 -4.00 2.60 11.67
C ILE A 400 -3.67 2.95 10.23
N ARG A 401 -4.61 3.63 9.59
CA ARG A 401 -4.46 4.20 8.27
C ARG A 401 -4.09 5.70 8.29
N PRO A 402 -3.26 6.18 7.35
CA PRO A 402 -2.97 7.60 7.16
C PRO A 402 -4.21 8.50 7.10
N GLU A 403 -5.27 7.98 6.49
CA GLU A 403 -6.62 8.52 6.35
C GLU A 403 -7.15 9.06 7.68
N ASN A 404 -6.85 8.39 8.79
CA ASN A 404 -7.36 8.73 10.12
C ASN A 404 -6.72 9.98 10.74
N PHE A 405 -5.77 10.62 10.05
CA PHE A 405 -5.01 11.78 10.52
C PHE A 405 -5.00 12.93 9.49
N GLN A 406 -6.02 13.01 8.64
CA GLN A 406 -6.17 14.04 7.62
C GLN A 406 -6.06 15.48 8.18
N PHE A 407 -6.55 15.71 9.40
CA PHE A 407 -6.51 16.99 10.10
C PHE A 407 -5.10 17.55 10.26
N LEU A 408 -4.06 16.69 10.29
CA LEU A 408 -2.68 17.11 10.34
C LEU A 408 -2.26 17.79 9.04
N ASN A 409 -2.71 17.28 7.88
CA ASN A 409 -2.43 17.89 6.59
C ASN A 409 -3.25 19.18 6.37
N HIS A 410 -4.49 19.24 6.87
CA HIS A 410 -5.24 20.50 6.95
C HIS A 410 -4.53 21.53 7.83
N TYR A 411 -3.99 21.12 8.97
CA TYR A 411 -3.21 22.00 9.83
C TYR A 411 -1.95 22.55 9.14
N LEU A 412 -1.28 21.73 8.31
CA LEU A 412 -0.11 22.17 7.53
C LEU A 412 -0.49 23.16 6.42
N GLU A 413 -1.60 22.93 5.72
CA GLU A 413 -2.15 23.90 4.76
C GLU A 413 -2.46 25.24 5.43
N ASP A 414 -3.05 25.19 6.63
CA ASP A 414 -3.36 26.35 7.46
C ASP A 414 -2.15 27.18 7.88
N ARG A 415 -0.96 26.57 7.83
CA ARG A 415 0.33 27.20 8.09
C ARG A 415 1.08 27.55 6.81
N HIS A 416 0.49 27.27 5.65
CA HIS A 416 1.15 27.35 4.34
C HIS A 416 2.45 26.55 4.28
N ASP A 417 2.52 25.43 5.00
CA ASP A 417 3.64 24.51 4.94
C ASP A 417 3.49 23.61 3.71
N PRO A 418 4.49 23.52 2.82
CA PRO A 418 4.41 22.68 1.62
C PRO A 418 4.64 21.19 1.91
N ARG A 419 5.03 20.81 3.13
CA ARG A 419 5.25 19.42 3.53
C ARG A 419 3.95 18.74 3.91
N ARG A 420 3.90 17.41 3.80
CA ARG A 420 2.75 16.58 4.19
C ARG A 420 3.21 15.42 5.06
N PHE A 421 2.28 14.92 5.86
CA PHE A 421 2.51 13.72 6.64
C PHE A 421 2.33 12.47 5.78
N TYR A 422 3.28 11.57 5.91
CA TYR A 422 3.31 10.26 5.27
C TYR A 422 3.54 9.18 6.32
N PHE A 423 2.75 8.12 6.27
CA PHE A 423 2.97 6.89 7.01
C PHE A 423 3.97 6.02 6.22
N ILE A 424 5.01 5.59 6.92
CA ILE A 424 6.05 4.71 6.38
C ILE A 424 6.13 3.49 7.29
N THR A 425 5.71 2.36 6.75
CA THR A 425 5.87 1.06 7.40
C THR A 425 7.25 0.47 7.09
N PRO A 426 7.79 -0.40 7.97
CA PRO A 426 9.03 -1.09 7.68
C PRO A 426 8.92 -1.93 6.42
N ASN A 427 9.81 -1.70 5.46
CA ASN A 427 9.97 -2.63 4.34
C ASN A 427 10.82 -3.81 4.81
N ARG A 428 10.28 -5.02 4.66
CA ARG A 428 10.97 -6.27 5.02
C ARG A 428 11.50 -6.89 3.75
N PHE A 429 12.82 -6.97 3.63
CA PHE A 429 13.46 -7.43 2.40
C PHE A 429 13.63 -8.95 2.38
N THR A 430 13.76 -9.56 3.56
CA THR A 430 14.00 -11.00 3.70
C THR A 430 12.89 -11.73 4.43
N ARG A 431 11.99 -11.00 5.12
CA ARG A 431 10.96 -11.45 6.06
C ARG A 431 11.49 -11.99 7.39
N TYR A 432 12.80 -12.16 7.51
CA TYR A 432 13.46 -12.62 8.73
C TYR A 432 13.83 -11.49 9.69
N GLU A 433 13.54 -10.24 9.31
CA GLU A 433 13.68 -9.10 10.20
C GLU A 433 12.77 -9.28 11.43
N PRO A 434 13.22 -8.90 12.64
CA PRO A 434 12.44 -9.06 13.86
C PRO A 434 11.03 -8.46 13.74
N LEU A 435 10.03 -9.27 14.03
CA LEU A 435 8.60 -8.95 13.96
C LEU A 435 8.08 -7.97 15.02
N GLN A 436 8.93 -7.35 15.86
CA GLN A 436 8.46 -6.68 17.08
C GLN A 436 9.12 -5.33 17.42
N PRO A 437 8.32 -4.35 17.89
CA PRO A 437 7.02 -3.95 17.34
C PRO A 437 7.22 -3.34 15.94
N ASP A 438 6.24 -3.46 15.05
CA ASP A 438 6.23 -2.70 13.79
C ASP A 438 6.24 -1.21 14.13
N THR A 439 7.42 -0.58 14.06
CA THR A 439 7.54 0.86 14.20
C THR A 439 7.04 1.47 12.90
N VAL A 440 5.86 2.08 12.98
CA VAL A 440 5.33 2.87 11.88
C VAL A 440 5.83 4.30 12.04
N TYR A 441 6.49 4.86 11.04
CA TYR A 441 6.91 6.24 11.10
C TYR A 441 5.86 7.15 10.49
N LEU A 442 5.56 8.24 11.20
CA LEU A 442 4.85 9.37 10.65
C LEU A 442 5.86 10.46 10.27
N ALA A 443 6.12 10.59 8.98
CA ALA A 443 7.16 11.46 8.42
C ALA A 443 6.56 12.72 7.76
N LEU A 444 7.11 13.88 8.09
CA LEU A 444 6.77 15.17 7.50
C LEU A 444 7.70 15.49 6.33
N LEU A 445 7.23 15.29 5.11
CA LEU A 445 8.06 15.30 3.91
C LEU A 445 7.50 16.26 2.87
N THR A 446 8.37 16.83 2.03
CA THR A 446 7.93 17.41 0.74
C THR A 446 7.55 16.31 -0.25
N ARG A 447 6.76 16.63 -1.28
CA ARG A 447 6.43 15.68 -2.37
C ARG A 447 7.69 15.11 -3.03
N GLN A 448 8.73 15.93 -3.20
CA GLN A 448 10.01 15.49 -3.74
C GLN A 448 10.69 14.47 -2.81
N GLN A 449 10.77 14.75 -1.50
CA GLN A 449 11.37 13.83 -0.53
C GLN A 449 10.60 12.51 -0.42
N ALA A 450 9.26 12.56 -0.43
CA ALA A 450 8.43 11.36 -0.46
C ALA A 450 8.72 10.52 -1.72
N GLY A 451 8.80 11.15 -2.91
CA GLY A 451 9.16 10.45 -4.15
C GLY A 451 10.58 9.88 -4.16
N LEU A 452 11.53 10.47 -3.42
CA LEU A 452 12.88 9.92 -3.28
C LEU A 452 12.92 8.69 -2.35
N LEU A 453 12.10 8.69 -1.30
CA LEU A 453 11.97 7.58 -0.37
C LEU A 453 11.16 6.42 -0.97
N GLN A 454 10.16 6.73 -1.80
CA GLN A 454 9.35 5.73 -2.50
C GLN A 454 10.18 5.10 -3.62
N SER A 455 10.78 3.95 -3.32
CA SER A 455 11.56 3.17 -4.26
C SER A 455 11.60 1.72 -3.82
N PRO A 456 11.78 0.78 -4.74
CA PRO A 456 11.84 -0.62 -4.37
C PRO A 456 13.08 -0.98 -3.53
N TYR A 457 14.08 -0.09 -3.45
CA TYR A 457 15.28 -0.27 -2.63
C TYR A 457 15.15 0.31 -1.21
N LEU A 458 14.21 1.22 -0.97
CA LEU A 458 13.92 1.79 0.35
C LEU A 458 12.51 1.35 0.78
N PHE A 459 11.49 2.14 0.45
CA PHE A 459 10.10 1.86 0.79
C PHE A 459 9.29 1.68 -0.49
N GLY A 460 8.84 0.46 -0.78
CA GLY A 460 8.04 0.16 -1.97
C GLY A 460 6.69 0.89 -1.97
N ARG A 461 6.17 1.23 -0.79
CA ARG A 461 4.94 2.00 -0.59
C ARG A 461 5.16 3.01 0.53
N ILE A 462 4.74 4.25 0.27
CA ILE A 462 4.67 5.33 1.26
C ILE A 462 3.27 5.92 1.12
N GLU A 463 2.55 6.02 2.23
CA GLU A 463 1.15 6.41 2.21
C GLU A 463 1.00 7.82 2.77
N GLY A 464 0.58 8.78 1.96
CA GLY A 464 0.24 10.11 2.47
C GLY A 464 -1.01 10.05 3.34
N CYS A 465 -1.11 10.86 4.40
CA CYS A 465 -2.38 11.05 5.09
C CYS A 465 -3.43 11.53 4.08
N TYR A 466 -4.39 10.64 3.78
CA TYR A 466 -5.41 10.81 2.75
C TYR A 466 -6.37 11.97 3.05
N ASN A 467 -7.21 12.26 2.07
CA ASN A 467 -7.90 13.52 1.88
C ASN A 467 -9.29 13.29 1.25
N GLY A 468 -10.05 12.33 1.77
CA GLY A 468 -11.42 12.06 1.32
C GLY A 468 -12.27 11.53 2.46
N SER A 469 -13.59 11.64 2.30
CA SER A 469 -14.53 11.17 3.31
C SER A 469 -14.50 9.64 3.41
N PRO A 470 -14.77 9.05 4.60
CA PRO A 470 -14.92 7.62 4.69
C PRO A 470 -16.05 7.13 3.78
N GLY A 471 -15.70 6.29 2.81
CA GLY A 471 -16.59 5.77 1.76
C GLY A 471 -16.10 5.97 0.32
N ASP A 472 -15.09 6.82 0.08
CA ASP A 472 -14.37 6.91 -1.22
C ASP A 472 -13.46 5.68 -1.51
N TYR A 473 -13.56 4.63 -0.69
CA TYR A 473 -12.60 3.52 -0.62
C TYR A 473 -12.85 2.37 -1.59
N ASP A 474 -13.82 2.48 -2.51
CA ASP A 474 -13.98 1.50 -3.60
C ASP A 474 -12.75 1.50 -4.54
N TYR A 475 -11.93 2.54 -4.46
CA TYR A 475 -10.59 2.56 -5.02
C TYR A 475 -9.60 2.60 -3.87
N ALA A 476 -8.71 1.61 -3.78
CA ALA A 476 -7.42 1.82 -3.14
C ALA A 476 -6.85 3.09 -3.78
N VAL A 477 -6.86 4.20 -3.04
CA VAL A 477 -6.43 5.50 -3.54
C VAL A 477 -5.01 5.31 -4.05
N TYR A 478 -4.85 5.38 -5.37
CA TYR A 478 -3.56 5.16 -5.96
C TYR A 478 -2.60 6.23 -5.44
N PRO A 479 -1.29 5.93 -5.28
CA PRO A 479 -0.30 6.83 -4.69
C PRO A 479 -0.14 8.22 -5.35
N TYR A 480 -0.90 8.54 -6.39
CA TYR A 480 -0.90 9.81 -7.11
C TYR A 480 -2.16 10.66 -6.89
N GLN A 481 -3.20 10.13 -6.22
CA GLN A 481 -4.43 10.88 -5.87
C GLN A 481 -4.34 11.59 -4.50
N TYR A 482 -3.15 11.68 -3.92
CA TYR A 482 -2.91 12.40 -2.66
C TYR A 482 -3.11 13.91 -2.77
N PHE A 483 -3.62 14.51 -1.67
CA PHE A 483 -3.65 15.94 -1.33
C PHE A 483 -3.13 16.90 -2.41
N ASP A 484 -3.95 17.19 -3.41
CA ASP A 484 -3.66 18.29 -4.34
C ASP A 484 -4.30 19.58 -3.81
N THR A 485 -3.45 20.50 -3.34
CA THR A 485 -3.90 21.83 -2.92
C THR A 485 -4.41 22.68 -4.07
N ALA A 486 -4.04 22.35 -5.31
CA ALA A 486 -4.39 23.15 -6.48
C ALA A 486 -5.80 22.86 -6.99
N SER A 487 -6.37 21.70 -6.68
CA SER A 487 -7.68 21.28 -7.21
C SER A 487 -8.85 21.60 -6.28
N ARG A 488 -8.63 21.78 -4.97
CA ARG A 488 -9.70 21.89 -3.98
C ARG A 488 -9.94 23.31 -3.46
N LEU A 489 -11.10 23.51 -2.81
CA LEU A 489 -11.39 24.75 -2.11
C LEU A 489 -10.45 24.95 -0.92
N THR A 490 -9.83 26.13 -0.87
CA THR A 490 -9.04 26.58 0.28
C THR A 490 -9.94 26.88 1.47
N LYS A 491 -9.36 26.89 2.68
CA LYS A 491 -10.05 27.33 3.89
C LYS A 491 -10.70 28.71 3.73
N VAL A 492 -10.01 29.67 3.12
CA VAL A 492 -10.55 31.04 2.94
C VAL A 492 -11.81 31.03 2.07
N GLN A 493 -11.82 30.20 1.02
CA GLN A 493 -12.98 30.03 0.16
C GLN A 493 -14.14 29.38 0.91
N ILE A 494 -13.87 28.32 1.68
CA ILE A 494 -14.87 27.64 2.53
C ILE A 494 -15.45 28.62 3.57
N ASP A 495 -14.61 29.35 4.30
CA ASP A 495 -15.04 30.32 5.31
C ASP A 495 -15.90 31.43 4.73
N SER A 496 -15.54 31.93 3.55
CA SER A 496 -16.28 32.95 2.83
C SER A 496 -17.65 32.42 2.39
N LEU A 497 -17.70 31.21 1.84
CA LEU A 497 -18.95 30.55 1.47
C LEU A 497 -19.85 30.36 2.70
N VAL A 498 -19.31 29.80 3.80
CA VAL A 498 -20.09 29.57 5.03
C VAL A 498 -20.65 30.87 5.58
N THR A 499 -19.84 31.94 5.62
CA THR A 499 -20.28 33.27 6.06
C THR A 499 -21.44 33.79 5.20
N LEU A 500 -21.30 33.72 3.88
CA LEU A 500 -22.35 34.10 2.94
C LEU A 500 -23.62 33.27 3.15
N CYS A 501 -23.50 31.94 3.09
CA CYS A 501 -24.62 31.02 3.23
C CYS A 501 -25.37 31.22 4.55
N ARG A 502 -24.67 31.50 5.66
CA ARG A 502 -25.32 31.85 6.94
C ARG A 502 -26.06 33.18 6.87
N SER A 503 -25.45 34.22 6.29
CA SER A 503 -26.10 35.53 6.12
C SER A 503 -27.39 35.44 5.29
N GLN A 504 -27.44 34.47 4.37
CA GLN A 504 -28.58 34.21 3.50
C GLN A 504 -29.55 33.15 4.05
N GLY A 505 -29.27 32.55 5.22
CA GLY A 505 -30.09 31.51 5.84
C GLY A 505 -30.11 30.18 5.08
N ILE A 506 -29.06 29.88 4.31
CA ILE A 506 -28.89 28.64 3.53
C ILE A 506 -28.38 27.50 4.43
N PHE A 507 -27.42 27.81 5.31
CA PHE A 507 -27.00 26.91 6.37
C PHE A 507 -27.76 27.23 7.65
N LEU A 508 -28.18 26.19 8.38
CA LEU A 508 -28.83 26.34 9.67
C LEU A 508 -27.91 27.03 10.70
N GLN A 509 -28.49 27.66 11.72
CA GLN A 509 -27.73 28.18 12.86
C GLN A 509 -27.15 27.03 13.70
N GLN A 510 -26.05 26.46 13.23
CA GLN A 510 -25.23 25.50 13.95
C GLN A 510 -23.93 26.16 14.42
N ASP A 511 -23.07 25.43 15.12
CA ASP A 511 -21.70 25.86 15.41
C ASP A 511 -20.94 26.10 14.09
N THR A 512 -20.61 27.36 13.80
CA THR A 512 -19.92 27.75 12.56
C THR A 512 -18.59 27.02 12.41
N ALA A 513 -17.85 26.86 13.50
CA ALA A 513 -16.54 26.24 13.47
C ALA A 513 -16.66 24.75 13.14
N LEU A 514 -17.69 24.10 13.67
CA LEU A 514 -17.96 22.69 13.37
C LEU A 514 -18.36 22.52 11.90
N LEU A 515 -19.25 23.36 11.38
CA LEU A 515 -19.66 23.30 9.96
C LEU A 515 -18.46 23.51 9.02
N GLN A 516 -17.61 24.49 9.31
CA GLN A 516 -16.38 24.74 8.55
C GLN A 516 -15.44 23.52 8.59
N ALA A 517 -15.26 22.92 9.77
CA ALA A 517 -14.45 21.72 9.93
C ALA A 517 -15.02 20.53 9.13
N SER A 518 -16.33 20.31 9.19
CA SER A 518 -17.00 19.22 8.46
C SER A 518 -16.93 19.38 6.93
N ILE A 519 -17.15 20.61 6.43
CA ILE A 519 -16.99 20.90 4.99
C ILE A 519 -15.55 20.64 4.56
N ARG A 520 -14.59 21.09 5.36
CA ARG A 520 -13.17 20.94 5.05
C ARG A 520 -12.73 19.48 5.02
N GLU A 521 -13.22 18.67 5.95
CA GLU A 521 -13.01 17.22 5.97
C GLU A 521 -13.39 16.55 4.64
N HIS A 522 -14.48 16.99 4.01
CA HIS A 522 -14.94 16.47 2.71
C HIS A 522 -14.12 16.94 1.51
N ASN A 523 -13.13 17.82 1.71
CA ASN A 523 -12.24 18.35 0.67
C ASN A 523 -12.93 18.74 -0.66
N PRO A 524 -13.99 19.57 -0.61
CA PRO A 524 -14.76 19.91 -1.80
C PRO A 524 -13.87 20.55 -2.87
N VAL A 525 -14.02 20.09 -4.11
CA VAL A 525 -13.38 20.68 -5.29
C VAL A 525 -14.10 21.96 -5.68
N PHE A 526 -15.43 21.95 -5.59
CA PHE A 526 -16.28 23.06 -6.01
C PHE A 526 -17.22 23.54 -4.90
N TYR A 527 -17.71 24.78 -5.01
CA TYR A 527 -18.63 25.36 -4.02
C TYR A 527 -19.95 24.60 -3.91
N GLN A 528 -20.44 24.02 -5.01
CA GLN A 528 -21.64 23.17 -4.99
C GLN A 528 -21.46 21.92 -4.12
N ASP A 529 -20.25 21.39 -3.96
CA ASP A 529 -19.99 20.22 -3.12
C ASP A 529 -20.13 20.59 -1.64
N ALA A 530 -19.69 21.80 -1.26
CA ALA A 530 -19.87 22.33 0.08
C ALA A 530 -21.34 22.66 0.41
N LEU A 531 -22.20 22.87 -0.59
CA LEU A 531 -23.63 23.10 -0.38
C LEU A 531 -24.39 21.82 0.03
N SER A 532 -23.80 20.63 -0.12
CA SER A 532 -24.36 19.37 0.36
C SER A 532 -24.65 19.37 1.87
N PHE A 533 -23.93 20.21 2.63
CA PHE A 533 -24.16 20.42 4.06
C PHE A 533 -25.39 21.27 4.39
N SER A 534 -26.11 21.78 3.38
CA SER A 534 -27.41 22.41 3.58
C SER A 534 -28.49 21.35 3.62
N PRO A 535 -29.41 21.36 4.60
CA PRO A 535 -30.58 20.47 4.61
C PRO A 535 -31.55 20.73 3.45
N ALA A 536 -31.32 21.80 2.68
CA ALA A 536 -32.08 22.11 1.49
C ALA A 536 -31.51 21.46 0.21
N CYS A 537 -30.31 20.86 0.30
CA CYS A 537 -29.60 20.25 -0.82
C CYS A 537 -29.89 18.75 -0.88
N PHE A 538 -30.12 18.20 -2.08
CA PHE A 538 -30.39 16.78 -2.29
C PHE A 538 -30.06 16.34 -3.72
N SER A 539 -29.86 15.04 -3.91
CA SER A 539 -29.69 14.41 -5.22
C SER A 539 -31.00 13.79 -5.72
N SER A 540 -31.29 13.92 -7.02
CA SER A 540 -32.44 13.26 -7.66
C SER A 540 -32.28 13.19 -9.17
N ALA A 541 -33.03 12.29 -9.81
CA ALA A 541 -33.17 12.28 -11.26
C ALA A 541 -33.91 13.54 -11.75
N ALA A 542 -33.64 13.96 -12.99
CA ALA A 542 -34.28 15.11 -13.66
C ALA A 542 -35.77 14.90 -14.01
N ALA A 543 -36.49 14.08 -13.23
CA ALA A 543 -37.85 13.66 -13.51
C ALA A 543 -38.74 13.92 -12.29
N LEU A 544 -39.97 14.39 -12.53
CA LEU A 544 -40.92 14.76 -11.49
C LEU A 544 -41.15 13.66 -10.42
N PRO A 545 -41.27 12.35 -10.78
CA PRO A 545 -41.46 11.29 -9.77
C PRO A 545 -40.32 11.18 -8.76
N GLY A 546 -39.08 11.50 -9.16
CA GLY A 546 -37.93 11.52 -8.25
C GLY A 546 -37.76 12.86 -7.54
N LEU A 547 -38.02 13.97 -8.23
CA LEU A 547 -37.71 15.32 -7.74
C LEU A 547 -38.73 15.84 -6.72
N LEU A 548 -40.02 15.52 -6.92
CA LEU A 548 -41.11 16.00 -6.08
C LEU A 548 -41.04 15.49 -4.63
N PRO A 549 -40.87 14.18 -4.36
CA PRO A 549 -40.77 13.68 -2.98
C PRO A 549 -39.58 14.31 -2.23
N ARG A 550 -38.41 14.39 -2.88
CA ARG A 550 -37.21 14.99 -2.29
C ARG A 550 -37.37 16.48 -2.00
N THR A 551 -38.04 17.21 -2.88
CA THR A 551 -38.40 18.62 -2.64
C THR A 551 -39.30 18.76 -1.41
N GLN A 552 -40.31 17.89 -1.26
CA GLN A 552 -41.18 17.89 -0.10
C GLN A 552 -40.42 17.58 1.19
N ASP A 553 -39.49 16.62 1.16
CA ASP A 553 -38.65 16.29 2.30
C ASP A 553 -37.76 17.47 2.70
N ALA A 554 -37.09 18.12 1.74
CA ALA A 554 -36.27 19.30 1.99
C ALA A 554 -37.10 20.48 2.57
N LEU A 555 -38.33 20.70 2.10
CA LEU A 555 -39.24 21.69 2.69
C LEU A 555 -39.60 21.39 4.15
N ARG A 556 -39.81 20.10 4.48
CA ARG A 556 -40.05 19.68 5.87
C ARG A 556 -38.82 19.93 6.73
N GLN A 557 -37.62 19.64 6.23
CA GLN A 557 -36.36 19.91 6.95
C GLN A 557 -36.14 21.41 7.19
N LEU A 558 -36.54 22.27 6.24
CA LEU A 558 -36.57 23.73 6.40
C LEU A 558 -37.69 24.24 7.34
N ARG A 559 -38.43 23.35 8.00
CA ARG A 559 -39.53 23.64 8.94
C ARG A 559 -40.61 24.55 8.35
N THR A 560 -40.85 24.47 7.05
CA THR A 560 -42.04 25.08 6.45
C THR A 560 -43.28 24.29 6.87
N ARG A 561 -44.44 24.95 7.03
CA ARG A 561 -45.71 24.25 7.28
C ARG A 561 -45.86 23.12 6.26
N GLN A 562 -46.46 21.97 6.63
CA GLN A 562 -46.64 20.86 5.68
C GLN A 562 -47.28 21.38 4.39
N VAL A 563 -46.47 21.50 3.36
CA VAL A 563 -46.89 21.94 2.03
C VAL A 563 -46.97 20.68 1.19
N LEU A 564 -48.19 20.19 0.97
CA LEU A 564 -48.44 19.17 -0.05
C LEU A 564 -48.45 19.89 -1.40
N LEU A 565 -47.38 19.72 -2.16
CA LEU A 565 -47.30 20.17 -3.53
C LEU A 565 -48.26 19.31 -4.37
N ALA A 566 -49.39 19.88 -4.78
CA ALA A 566 -50.28 19.26 -5.75
C ALA A 566 -49.72 19.52 -7.15
N VAL A 567 -49.28 18.47 -7.85
CA VAL A 567 -48.70 18.57 -9.19
C VAL A 567 -49.55 17.73 -10.15
N PRO A 568 -49.88 18.22 -11.36
CA PRO A 568 -50.68 17.46 -12.32
C PRO A 568 -50.02 16.14 -12.73
N GLU A 569 -50.81 15.07 -12.81
CA GLU A 569 -50.37 13.68 -13.07
C GLU A 569 -49.84 13.43 -14.49
N THR A 570 -49.94 14.40 -15.40
CA THR A 570 -49.54 14.25 -16.80
C THR A 570 -48.79 15.48 -17.30
N MET A 571 -47.48 15.36 -17.53
CA MET A 571 -46.75 16.26 -18.44
C MET A 571 -45.60 15.51 -19.11
N GLU A 572 -45.65 15.48 -20.44
CA GLU A 572 -44.52 15.17 -21.31
C GLU A 572 -43.58 16.39 -21.36
N ASN A 573 -42.29 16.20 -21.10
CA ASN A 573 -41.17 17.11 -21.43
C ASN A 573 -41.14 18.56 -20.88
N ALA A 574 -41.94 18.93 -19.87
CA ALA A 574 -41.70 20.17 -19.13
C ALA A 574 -40.52 20.01 -18.14
N ASP A 575 -39.65 21.02 -18.03
CA ASP A 575 -38.59 21.09 -17.02
C ASP A 575 -39.20 20.92 -15.62
N ALA A 576 -38.94 19.79 -14.98
CA ALA A 576 -39.51 19.41 -13.69
C ALA A 576 -39.24 20.48 -12.61
N CYS A 577 -38.11 21.20 -12.71
CA CYS A 577 -37.83 22.33 -11.82
C CYS A 577 -38.81 23.48 -12.01
N SER A 578 -39.15 23.83 -13.26
CA SER A 578 -40.11 24.89 -13.56
C SER A 578 -41.49 24.57 -12.97
N VAL A 579 -41.96 23.34 -13.13
CA VAL A 579 -43.25 22.88 -12.61
C VAL A 579 -43.30 22.97 -11.09
N ILE A 580 -42.25 22.49 -10.40
CA ILE A 580 -42.14 22.59 -8.95
C ILE A 580 -42.08 24.06 -8.51
N ASN A 581 -41.32 24.91 -9.19
CA ASN A 581 -41.20 26.33 -8.88
C ASN A 581 -42.51 27.11 -9.03
N GLU A 582 -43.32 26.78 -10.05
CA GLU A 582 -44.65 27.36 -10.21
C GLU A 582 -45.59 26.96 -9.06
N ALA A 583 -45.59 25.67 -8.67
CA ALA A 583 -46.38 25.17 -7.56
C ALA A 583 -45.99 25.84 -6.23
N LEU A 584 -44.69 25.96 -5.95
CA LEU A 584 -44.16 26.68 -4.79
C LEU A 584 -44.63 28.14 -4.78
N GLY A 585 -44.61 28.80 -5.94
CA GLY A 585 -45.08 30.18 -6.09
C GLY A 585 -46.56 30.34 -5.78
N LYS A 586 -47.42 29.48 -6.36
CA LYS A 586 -48.88 29.49 -6.12
C LYS A 586 -49.25 29.26 -4.67
N GLN A 587 -48.48 28.44 -3.96
CA GLN A 587 -48.72 28.11 -2.55
C GLN A 587 -48.06 29.12 -1.58
N GLY A 588 -47.48 30.21 -2.09
CA GLY A 588 -46.86 31.26 -1.26
C GLY A 588 -45.59 30.79 -0.55
N VAL A 589 -44.95 29.72 -1.02
CA VAL A 589 -43.70 29.22 -0.46
C VAL A 589 -42.55 30.13 -0.92
N PRO A 590 -41.71 30.67 -0.01
CA PRO A 590 -40.68 31.64 -0.35
C PRO A 590 -39.40 31.03 -0.96
N PHE A 591 -39.40 29.71 -1.20
CA PHE A 591 -38.26 28.96 -1.72
C PHE A 591 -38.50 28.56 -3.18
N ARG A 592 -37.42 28.42 -3.94
CA ARG A 592 -37.38 27.91 -5.30
C ARG A 592 -36.31 26.83 -5.40
N LEU A 593 -36.55 25.85 -6.26
CA LEU A 593 -35.65 24.77 -6.58
C LEU A 593 -34.66 25.24 -7.66
N TYR A 594 -33.38 25.04 -7.39
CA TYR A 594 -32.28 25.35 -8.31
C TYR A 594 -31.45 24.09 -8.54
N GLN A 595 -31.09 23.85 -9.79
CA GLN A 595 -30.15 22.80 -10.17
C GLN A 595 -28.71 23.28 -9.96
N LEU A 596 -27.91 22.55 -9.19
CA LEU A 596 -26.49 22.82 -9.02
C LEU A 596 -25.71 22.37 -10.26
N ALA A 597 -24.61 23.06 -10.59
CA ALA A 597 -23.74 22.60 -11.65
C ALA A 597 -23.12 21.23 -11.27
N ASN A 598 -23.12 20.28 -12.20
CA ASN A 598 -22.47 19.00 -11.99
C ASN A 598 -20.94 19.20 -11.99
N GLY A 599 -20.25 18.60 -11.03
CA GLY A 599 -18.81 18.34 -11.17
C GLY A 599 -18.62 17.21 -12.18
N GLU A 600 -17.44 17.10 -12.79
CA GLU A 600 -17.16 16.18 -13.91
C GLU A 600 -17.35 14.68 -13.58
N ASP A 601 -17.59 14.30 -12.30
CA ASP A 601 -17.61 12.91 -11.82
C ASP A 601 -18.99 12.34 -11.39
N SER A 602 -20.11 13.06 -11.59
CA SER A 602 -21.42 12.53 -11.18
C SER A 602 -21.98 11.51 -12.18
N TYR A 603 -21.89 10.22 -11.86
CA TYR A 603 -22.60 9.13 -12.53
C TYR A 603 -24.13 9.34 -12.47
N GLY A 604 -24.68 10.10 -13.42
CA GLY A 604 -26.13 10.17 -13.69
C GLY A 604 -27.00 10.94 -12.69
N ASP A 605 -26.57 11.16 -11.45
CA ASP A 605 -27.34 11.89 -10.44
C ASP A 605 -27.16 13.41 -10.52
N GLN A 606 -28.27 14.14 -10.58
CA GLN A 606 -28.29 15.61 -10.58
C GLN A 606 -28.56 16.13 -9.17
N ARG A 607 -27.83 17.19 -8.78
CA ARG A 607 -27.98 17.83 -7.47
C ARG A 607 -28.85 19.08 -7.55
N TYR A 608 -29.68 19.25 -6.54
CA TYR A 608 -30.63 20.34 -6.43
C TYR A 608 -30.59 20.96 -5.05
N ILE A 609 -30.98 22.24 -4.95
CA ILE A 609 -31.09 22.96 -3.68
C ILE A 609 -32.31 23.86 -3.64
N LEU A 610 -33.01 23.90 -2.50
CA LEU A 610 -34.11 24.85 -2.24
C LEU A 610 -33.59 26.14 -1.60
N LEU A 611 -33.78 27.27 -2.27
CA LEU A 611 -33.28 28.57 -1.83
C LEU A 611 -34.31 29.68 -1.99
N LYS A 612 -34.22 30.71 -1.14
CA LYS A 612 -34.92 31.97 -1.42
C LYS A 612 -34.31 32.62 -2.67
N PRO A 613 -35.08 33.27 -3.55
CA PRO A 613 -34.54 33.93 -4.74
C PRO A 613 -33.40 34.91 -4.47
N ALA A 614 -33.48 35.69 -3.38
CA ALA A 614 -32.40 36.59 -2.96
C ALA A 614 -31.11 35.85 -2.58
N ALA A 615 -31.23 34.69 -1.91
CA ALA A 615 -30.10 33.86 -1.53
C ALA A 615 -29.43 33.22 -2.77
N ALA A 616 -30.23 32.78 -3.73
CA ALA A 616 -29.73 32.26 -5.01
C ALA A 616 -29.00 33.35 -5.83
N ALA A 617 -29.54 34.57 -5.87
CA ALA A 617 -28.87 35.71 -6.52
C ALA A 617 -27.53 36.06 -5.86
N ALA A 618 -27.47 36.02 -4.52
CA ALA A 618 -26.23 36.23 -3.78
C ALA A 618 -25.19 35.12 -4.07
N LEU A 619 -25.60 33.85 -4.10
CA LEU A 619 -24.72 32.73 -4.47
C LEU A 619 -24.22 32.82 -5.91
N LYS A 620 -25.08 33.18 -6.87
CA LYS A 620 -24.71 33.37 -8.27
C LYS A 620 -23.69 34.51 -8.45
N THR A 621 -23.81 35.56 -7.64
CA THR A 621 -22.84 36.67 -7.61
C THR A 621 -21.51 36.24 -7.00
N PHE A 622 -21.54 35.41 -5.94
CA PHE A 622 -20.35 34.90 -5.28
C PHE A 622 -19.57 33.90 -6.13
N SER A 623 -20.25 33.00 -6.84
CA SER A 623 -19.65 32.00 -7.71
C SER A 623 -20.46 31.86 -9.01
N PRO A 624 -20.06 32.58 -10.08
CA PRO A 624 -20.64 32.40 -11.40
C PRO A 624 -20.48 30.93 -11.85
N GLY A 625 -21.58 30.26 -12.18
CA GLY A 625 -21.57 28.84 -12.55
C GLY A 625 -21.90 27.85 -11.43
N ILE A 626 -22.30 28.31 -10.23
CA ILE A 626 -22.75 27.42 -9.14
C ILE A 626 -24.04 26.65 -9.48
N PHE A 627 -24.85 27.17 -10.41
CA PHE A 627 -26.07 26.55 -10.93
C PHE A 627 -25.90 26.12 -12.39
N ALA A 628 -26.54 25.02 -12.78
CA ALA A 628 -26.52 24.53 -14.16
C ALA A 628 -27.40 25.43 -15.07
N GLY A 629 -26.83 25.93 -16.17
CA GLY A 629 -27.56 26.67 -17.20
C GLY A 629 -27.89 28.14 -16.86
N ALA A 630 -27.85 29.00 -17.88
CA ALA A 630 -28.05 30.44 -17.78
C ALA A 630 -29.54 30.82 -17.57
N ASP A 631 -29.78 31.80 -16.70
CA ASP A 631 -30.97 32.67 -16.66
C ASP A 631 -32.35 32.02 -16.83
N SER A 632 -32.91 31.46 -15.76
CA SER A 632 -34.38 31.45 -15.58
C SER A 632 -34.81 32.65 -14.73
N GLY A 633 -34.43 33.85 -15.19
CA GLY A 633 -35.26 35.03 -14.97
C GLY A 633 -36.41 34.97 -15.96
N ARG A 634 -37.46 34.24 -15.61
CA ARG A 634 -38.80 34.37 -16.20
C ARG A 634 -39.84 34.28 -15.11
#